data_AF-A0A2T5XS50-F1
#
_entry.id   AF-A0A2T5XS50-F1
#
_cell.length_a   1.000
_cell.length_b   1.000
_cell.length_c   1.000
_cell.angle_alpha   90.00
_cell.angle_beta   90.00
_cell.angle_gamma   90.00
#
_symmetry.space_group_name_H-M   'P 1'
#
loop_
_entity.id
_entity.type
_entity.pdbx_description
1 polymer ?
#
loop_
_entity_poly.entity_id
_entity_poly.type
_entity_poly.pdbx_seq_one_letter_code
_entity_poly.pdbx_strand_id
1 'polypeptide(L)'
;SSVIDNDHIGTATTTTSTVSIGVVTGATPKTPGANTPTLNPTDGTITVPNNTPAGTYSIVYQICEKLNPGNCSTATIIVVVPAQPTATPTTIEANGDTFVQNGVPTSTTTLGNILTNDKLNGNLNPAVQSVTITTPSTPAHTPYIHPGTGEVIVPPHTPVGVYELPYTICALASPTVCDTATAVVTVNSIEAHNDGRHLLGTTVGGTISSVLANDKLNGRTPAASEVTINWQATPAGFTYNADGSITVAAGTAVGTYTISYTLCATATPTLCSEPAEVIVEVTAATPVPPLSITAVYDGVYYIEKGTATTLTSVLANDLLDSDPATTGNVSLTWDISAPAGFTLNADGTAHVATNTAVGRYEIPYTICAKNGTLCSTTKLVVTVLAPTVTPTIEVNGETFTYTGSPTVGNVLTNDKLNGTPNPSVRSVTISIMPPPPGAYEPYLDPSTGDVIVPPHTPSGSYTVTYRVCTIDTPVACGVASVVVVIPATPPTPTPTVVPVAVNDSAATPRNTPVTIDVLSNDTPNGATTPNVVTTPQNGTAVVNPDGTIEYTPNTGFVGTDRLVYTLCNASGCATATVNIEVTNKLIVYNGVSVNGSDKNNHFHIAGIEAYPDNTVRIYNRWGVKVWEVQS
;
A
#
# COMPACT_ATOMS: atom_id res chain seq x y z
N SER A 1 -25.35 -38.34 -45.46
CA SER A 1 -25.75 -38.00 -46.84
C SER A 1 -24.52 -38.08 -47.72
N SER A 2 -24.68 -38.63 -48.92
CA SER A 2 -23.64 -38.74 -49.93
C SER A 2 -23.59 -37.49 -50.80
N VAL A 3 -22.43 -37.16 -51.36
CA VAL A 3 -22.28 -36.02 -52.28
C VAL A 3 -23.10 -36.19 -53.55
N ILE A 4 -23.39 -37.44 -53.94
CA ILE A 4 -24.14 -37.76 -55.16
C ILE A 4 -25.66 -37.80 -54.98
N ASP A 5 -26.17 -37.63 -53.75
CA ASP A 5 -27.61 -37.72 -53.43
C ASP A 5 -28.44 -36.64 -54.16
N ASN A 6 -27.81 -35.55 -54.62
CA ASN A 6 -28.43 -34.46 -55.37
C ASN A 6 -27.90 -34.32 -56.81
N ASP A 7 -27.01 -35.23 -57.24
CA ASP A 7 -26.44 -35.22 -58.58
C ASP A 7 -27.30 -36.07 -59.53
N HIS A 8 -27.28 -35.75 -60.83
CA HIS A 8 -28.16 -36.38 -61.83
C HIS A 8 -27.41 -36.80 -63.10
N ILE A 9 -27.81 -37.94 -63.67
CA ILE A 9 -27.55 -38.32 -65.06
C ILE A 9 -28.83 -38.04 -65.84
N GLY A 10 -28.80 -37.01 -66.70
CA GLY A 10 -30.02 -36.50 -67.33
C GLY A 10 -31.01 -36.02 -66.26
N THR A 11 -32.17 -36.67 -66.16
CA THR A 11 -33.20 -36.38 -65.14
C THR A 11 -33.23 -37.38 -63.98
N ALA A 12 -32.39 -38.41 -63.99
CA ALA A 12 -32.37 -39.43 -62.94
C ALA A 12 -31.29 -39.12 -61.89
N THR A 13 -31.63 -39.21 -60.61
CA THR A 13 -30.67 -39.05 -59.51
C THR A 13 -29.63 -40.15 -59.54
N THR A 14 -28.37 -39.77 -59.33
CA THR A 14 -27.25 -40.71 -59.38
C THR A 14 -27.20 -41.59 -58.14
N THR A 15 -26.75 -42.83 -58.35
CA THR A 15 -26.42 -43.78 -57.28
C THR A 15 -25.04 -44.37 -57.51
N THR A 16 -24.44 -44.95 -56.48
CA THR A 16 -23.11 -45.60 -56.56
C THR A 16 -23.06 -46.78 -57.52
N SER A 17 -24.21 -47.32 -57.97
CA SER A 17 -24.27 -48.34 -59.03
C SER A 17 -24.23 -47.74 -60.44
N THR A 18 -24.62 -46.46 -60.60
CA THR A 18 -24.71 -45.76 -61.90
C THR A 18 -23.50 -44.87 -62.21
N VAL A 19 -22.84 -44.32 -61.19
CA VAL A 19 -21.64 -43.46 -61.34
C VAL A 19 -20.45 -43.99 -60.56
N SER A 20 -19.25 -43.64 -61.00
CA SER A 20 -18.02 -43.68 -60.17
C SER A 20 -17.72 -42.28 -59.64
N ILE A 21 -17.19 -42.21 -58.42
CA ILE A 21 -16.85 -40.95 -57.74
C ILE A 21 -15.33 -40.84 -57.67
N GLY A 22 -14.78 -39.68 -58.03
CA GLY A 22 -13.36 -39.35 -57.91
C GLY A 22 -13.16 -38.07 -57.12
N VAL A 23 -12.07 -37.97 -56.37
CA VAL A 23 -11.65 -36.72 -55.72
C VAL A 23 -10.69 -36.00 -56.65
N VAL A 24 -11.08 -34.83 -57.15
CA VAL A 24 -10.23 -33.99 -58.01
C VAL A 24 -9.31 -33.14 -57.15
N THR A 25 -9.82 -32.57 -56.07
CA THR A 25 -9.04 -31.78 -55.11
C THR A 25 -9.61 -31.96 -53.72
N GLY A 26 -8.79 -32.46 -52.79
CA GLY A 26 -9.14 -32.64 -51.39
C GLY A 26 -9.20 -31.32 -50.60
N ALA A 27 -9.75 -31.37 -49.39
CA ALA A 27 -9.81 -30.20 -48.52
C ALA A 27 -8.39 -29.78 -48.08
N THR A 28 -8.11 -28.48 -48.12
CA THR A 28 -6.82 -27.93 -47.68
C THR A 28 -6.77 -27.77 -46.14
N PRO A 29 -5.71 -28.23 -45.46
CA PRO A 29 -5.52 -27.96 -44.03
C PRO A 29 -5.44 -26.47 -43.74
N LYS A 30 -6.06 -26.01 -42.65
CA LYS A 30 -5.99 -24.61 -42.23
C LYS A 30 -4.63 -24.23 -41.64
N THR A 31 -3.92 -25.22 -41.10
CA THR A 31 -2.52 -25.12 -40.65
C THR A 31 -1.77 -26.38 -41.07
N PRO A 32 -0.43 -26.33 -41.22
CA PRO A 32 0.36 -27.51 -41.57
C PRO A 32 0.13 -28.65 -40.58
N GLY A 33 -0.27 -29.83 -41.07
CA GLY A 33 -0.54 -31.02 -40.26
C GLY A 33 -1.92 -31.09 -39.60
N ALA A 34 -2.80 -30.10 -39.78
CA ALA A 34 -4.16 -30.17 -39.27
C ALA A 34 -5.02 -31.19 -40.00
N ASN A 35 -5.93 -31.83 -39.24
CA ASN A 35 -6.95 -32.72 -39.80
C ASN A 35 -7.87 -31.96 -40.78
N THR A 36 -8.31 -32.66 -41.82
CA THR A 36 -9.21 -32.13 -42.87
C THR A 36 -10.35 -33.10 -43.16
N PRO A 37 -11.54 -32.59 -43.55
CA PRO A 37 -12.60 -33.45 -44.07
C PRO A 37 -12.15 -34.22 -45.31
N THR A 38 -12.58 -35.48 -45.45
CA THR A 38 -12.27 -36.34 -46.59
C THR A 38 -13.54 -36.90 -47.23
N LEU A 39 -13.51 -37.12 -48.55
CA LEU A 39 -14.57 -37.76 -49.32
C LEU A 39 -14.20 -39.22 -49.59
N ASN A 40 -15.10 -40.14 -49.25
CA ASN A 40 -14.99 -41.55 -49.61
C ASN A 40 -15.49 -41.78 -51.05
N PRO A 41 -14.64 -42.15 -52.01
CA PRO A 41 -15.04 -42.33 -53.40
C PRO A 41 -15.89 -43.59 -53.66
N THR A 42 -16.00 -44.51 -52.68
CA THR A 42 -16.79 -45.74 -52.84
C THR A 42 -18.28 -45.51 -52.60
N ASP A 43 -18.63 -44.67 -51.63
CA ASP A 43 -20.03 -44.42 -51.23
C ASP A 43 -20.44 -42.93 -51.29
N GLY A 44 -19.47 -42.05 -51.54
CA GLY A 44 -19.66 -40.60 -51.64
C GLY A 44 -19.89 -39.88 -50.31
N THR A 45 -19.63 -40.54 -49.18
CA THR A 45 -19.80 -39.92 -47.85
C THR A 45 -18.62 -39.02 -47.47
N ILE A 46 -18.89 -37.98 -46.69
CA ILE A 46 -17.88 -37.08 -46.12
C ILE A 46 -17.58 -37.49 -44.67
N THR A 47 -16.30 -37.68 -44.35
CA THR A 47 -15.82 -37.89 -42.99
C THR A 47 -15.11 -36.64 -42.49
N VAL A 48 -15.48 -36.15 -41.30
CA VAL A 48 -14.77 -35.06 -40.61
C VAL A 48 -14.02 -35.66 -39.41
N PRO A 49 -12.68 -35.73 -39.45
CA PRO A 49 -11.91 -36.26 -38.32
C PRO A 49 -12.06 -35.42 -37.06
N ASN A 50 -11.89 -36.04 -35.88
CA ASN A 50 -11.89 -35.31 -34.62
C ASN A 50 -10.75 -34.27 -34.58
N ASN A 51 -10.94 -33.15 -33.87
CA ASN A 51 -10.01 -32.02 -33.84
C ASN A 51 -9.76 -31.34 -35.20
N THR A 52 -10.63 -31.51 -36.19
CA THR A 52 -10.59 -30.69 -37.41
C THR A 52 -10.84 -29.23 -37.02
N PRO A 53 -9.94 -28.28 -37.36
CA PRO A 53 -10.12 -26.88 -37.01
C PRO A 53 -11.44 -26.29 -37.52
N ALA A 54 -11.96 -25.30 -36.80
CA ALA A 54 -13.14 -24.57 -37.23
C ALA A 54 -12.88 -23.82 -38.55
N GLY A 55 -13.85 -23.84 -39.45
CA GLY A 55 -13.78 -23.13 -40.71
C GLY A 55 -14.49 -23.84 -41.86
N THR A 56 -14.45 -23.21 -43.02
CA THR A 56 -15.04 -23.73 -44.25
C THR A 56 -14.00 -24.48 -45.07
N TYR A 57 -14.33 -25.70 -45.47
CA TYR A 57 -13.51 -26.58 -46.31
C TYR A 57 -14.26 -26.87 -47.60
N SER A 58 -13.56 -26.88 -48.73
CA SER A 58 -14.10 -27.22 -50.04
C SER A 58 -13.43 -28.48 -50.58
N ILE A 59 -14.21 -29.43 -51.09
CA ILE A 59 -13.71 -30.61 -51.80
C ILE A 59 -14.30 -30.59 -53.20
N VAL A 60 -13.45 -30.66 -54.21
CA VAL A 60 -13.87 -30.77 -55.62
C VAL A 60 -13.88 -32.25 -55.97
N TYR A 61 -15.03 -32.77 -56.35
CA TYR A 61 -15.22 -34.15 -56.74
C TYR A 61 -15.73 -34.26 -58.17
N GLN A 62 -15.51 -35.41 -58.77
CA GLN A 62 -15.96 -35.75 -60.11
C GLN A 62 -16.86 -36.98 -60.03
N ILE A 63 -17.91 -36.99 -60.83
CA ILE A 63 -18.69 -38.19 -61.10
C ILE A 63 -18.57 -38.53 -62.57
N CYS A 64 -18.44 -39.82 -62.89
CA CYS A 64 -18.42 -40.33 -64.25
C CYS A 64 -19.46 -41.43 -64.40
N GLU A 65 -20.17 -41.47 -65.51
CA GLU A 65 -21.10 -42.54 -65.82
C GLU A 65 -20.38 -43.88 -65.96
N LYS A 66 -20.82 -44.94 -65.28
CA LYS A 66 -20.16 -46.25 -65.37
C LYS A 66 -20.33 -46.91 -66.74
N LEU A 67 -21.46 -46.69 -67.40
CA LEU A 67 -21.72 -47.23 -68.75
C LEU A 67 -21.02 -46.43 -69.85
N ASN A 68 -20.66 -45.17 -69.59
CA ASN A 68 -19.91 -44.33 -70.50
C ASN A 68 -18.85 -43.51 -69.75
N PRO A 69 -17.69 -44.09 -69.41
CA PRO A 69 -16.70 -43.48 -68.52
C PRO A 69 -16.09 -42.16 -69.01
N GLY A 70 -16.29 -41.80 -70.28
CA GLY A 70 -15.88 -40.49 -70.82
C GLY A 70 -16.84 -39.35 -70.50
N ASN A 71 -18.05 -39.65 -70.02
CA ASN A 71 -19.04 -38.66 -69.62
C ASN A 71 -18.91 -38.37 -68.12
N CYS A 72 -18.22 -37.28 -67.78
CA CYS A 72 -17.94 -36.89 -66.40
C CYS A 72 -18.30 -35.43 -66.14
N SER A 73 -18.73 -35.14 -64.91
CA SER A 73 -18.97 -33.79 -64.41
C SER A 73 -18.27 -33.59 -63.08
N THR A 74 -17.84 -32.36 -62.80
CA THR A 74 -17.22 -31.99 -61.52
C THR A 74 -18.14 -31.07 -60.73
N ALA A 75 -18.21 -31.28 -59.42
CA ALA A 75 -18.94 -30.45 -58.48
C ALA A 75 -18.10 -30.17 -57.22
N THR A 76 -18.50 -29.17 -56.44
CA THR A 76 -17.80 -28.79 -55.20
C THR A 76 -18.75 -28.96 -54.02
N ILE A 77 -18.31 -29.71 -53.00
CA ILE A 77 -18.99 -29.78 -51.72
C ILE A 77 -18.31 -28.84 -50.72
N ILE A 78 -19.13 -28.11 -49.96
CA ILE A 78 -18.68 -27.19 -48.90
C ILE A 78 -19.01 -27.83 -47.55
N VAL A 79 -17.99 -28.04 -46.73
CA VAL A 79 -18.10 -28.54 -45.37
C VAL A 79 -17.80 -27.41 -44.41
N VAL A 80 -18.76 -27.03 -43.58
CA VAL A 80 -18.60 -26.01 -42.54
C VAL A 80 -18.39 -26.71 -41.20
N VAL A 81 -17.19 -26.57 -40.63
CA VAL A 81 -16.90 -27.01 -39.26
C VAL A 81 -17.11 -25.81 -38.34
N PRO A 82 -18.14 -25.81 -37.47
CA PRO A 82 -18.42 -24.68 -36.61
C PRO A 82 -17.31 -24.49 -35.57
N ALA A 83 -17.07 -23.25 -35.14
CA ALA A 83 -16.23 -22.98 -33.99
C ALA A 83 -16.89 -23.57 -32.73
N GLN A 84 -16.14 -24.36 -31.96
CA GLN A 84 -16.60 -24.81 -30.66
C GLN A 84 -16.79 -23.59 -29.76
N PRO A 85 -17.94 -23.43 -29.07
CA PRO A 85 -18.13 -22.31 -28.17
C PRO A 85 -17.13 -22.41 -27.01
N THR A 86 -16.10 -21.56 -27.02
CA THR A 86 -15.29 -21.28 -25.84
C THR A 86 -16.15 -20.48 -24.89
N ALA A 87 -16.71 -21.13 -23.87
CA ALA A 87 -17.33 -20.42 -22.76
C ALA A 87 -16.26 -19.53 -22.12
N THR A 88 -16.40 -18.21 -22.27
CA THR A 88 -15.56 -17.26 -21.55
C THR A 88 -15.76 -17.52 -20.05
N PRO A 89 -14.69 -17.80 -19.30
CA PRO A 89 -14.84 -18.10 -17.88
C PRO A 89 -15.42 -16.90 -17.13
N THR A 90 -16.41 -17.16 -16.29
CA THR A 90 -17.14 -16.13 -15.54
C THR A 90 -16.90 -16.20 -14.04
N THR A 91 -16.51 -17.37 -13.50
CA THR A 91 -16.24 -17.54 -12.07
C THR A 91 -15.07 -18.48 -11.78
N ILE A 92 -14.29 -18.13 -10.75
CA ILE A 92 -13.42 -19.04 -9.98
C ILE A 92 -14.00 -19.06 -8.55
N GLU A 93 -14.00 -20.24 -7.93
CA GLU A 93 -14.28 -20.42 -6.50
C GLU A 93 -13.10 -21.19 -5.91
N ALA A 94 -12.23 -20.49 -5.17
CA ALA A 94 -11.07 -21.07 -4.53
C ALA A 94 -11.42 -21.45 -3.08
N ASN A 95 -11.22 -22.71 -2.70
CA ASN A 95 -11.56 -23.26 -1.40
C ASN A 95 -10.31 -23.67 -0.65
N GLY A 96 -10.17 -23.26 0.61
CA GLY A 96 -8.98 -23.57 1.41
C GLY A 96 -8.73 -25.07 1.56
N ASP A 97 -7.45 -25.45 1.57
CA ASP A 97 -6.99 -26.83 1.68
C ASP A 97 -6.37 -27.13 3.04
N THR A 98 -6.29 -28.41 3.40
CA THR A 98 -5.54 -28.87 4.57
C THR A 98 -4.71 -30.10 4.22
N PHE A 99 -3.42 -30.05 4.55
CA PHE A 99 -2.46 -31.13 4.35
C PHE A 99 -1.70 -31.41 5.65
N VAL A 100 -1.34 -32.67 5.85
CA VAL A 100 -0.59 -33.12 7.03
C VAL A 100 0.63 -33.92 6.59
N GLN A 101 1.81 -33.52 7.09
CA GLN A 101 3.05 -34.27 6.99
C GLN A 101 3.44 -34.79 8.36
N ASN A 102 3.53 -36.11 8.50
CA ASN A 102 3.94 -36.74 9.76
C ASN A 102 5.42 -37.11 9.70
N GLY A 103 6.18 -36.65 10.70
CA GLY A 103 7.63 -36.76 10.76
C GLY A 103 8.32 -35.64 9.97
N VAL A 104 9.50 -35.24 10.45
CA VAL A 104 10.35 -34.29 9.71
C VAL A 104 10.85 -34.98 8.44
N PRO A 105 10.50 -34.49 7.24
CA PRO A 105 10.84 -35.17 6.01
C PRO A 105 12.35 -35.12 5.76
N THR A 106 12.96 -36.26 5.40
CA THR A 106 14.37 -36.35 5.01
C THR A 106 14.59 -36.18 3.51
N SER A 107 13.51 -36.21 2.73
CA SER A 107 13.47 -35.94 1.29
C SER A 107 12.24 -35.10 0.94
N THR A 108 12.25 -34.45 -0.23
CA THR A 108 11.10 -33.69 -0.72
C THR A 108 9.87 -34.58 -0.85
N THR A 109 8.77 -34.17 -0.22
CA THR A 109 7.51 -34.92 -0.21
C THR A 109 6.38 -34.07 -0.81
N THR A 110 5.56 -34.67 -1.67
CA THR A 110 4.35 -34.03 -2.24
C THR A 110 3.12 -34.54 -1.49
N LEU A 111 2.31 -33.63 -0.94
CA LEU A 111 1.15 -33.98 -0.11
C LEU A 111 -0.17 -34.08 -0.88
N GLY A 112 -0.29 -33.33 -1.97
CA GLY A 112 -1.52 -33.28 -2.77
C GLY A 112 -1.56 -32.04 -3.66
N ASN A 113 -2.75 -31.72 -4.18
CA ASN A 113 -2.94 -30.62 -5.12
C ASN A 113 -4.08 -29.71 -4.64
N ILE A 114 -3.83 -28.40 -4.64
CA ILE A 114 -4.78 -27.38 -4.19
C ILE A 114 -6.03 -27.29 -5.08
N LEU A 115 -5.93 -27.68 -6.36
CA LEU A 115 -7.06 -27.59 -7.29
C LEU A 115 -8.17 -28.64 -7.04
N THR A 116 -8.00 -29.55 -6.09
CA THR A 116 -8.89 -30.73 -5.92
C THR A 116 -10.24 -30.45 -5.27
N ASN A 117 -10.45 -29.24 -4.76
CA ASN A 117 -11.71 -28.77 -4.17
C ASN A 117 -12.17 -27.42 -4.79
N ASP A 118 -11.41 -26.88 -5.75
CA ASP A 118 -11.68 -25.61 -6.41
C ASP A 118 -12.63 -25.78 -7.59
N LYS A 119 -13.30 -24.69 -7.98
CA LYS A 119 -14.19 -24.69 -9.16
C LYS A 119 -13.84 -23.62 -10.20
N LEU A 120 -13.94 -24.00 -11.48
CA LEU A 120 -13.94 -23.09 -12.63
C LEU A 120 -15.29 -23.19 -13.34
N ASN A 121 -16.01 -22.07 -13.44
CA ASN A 121 -17.38 -22.01 -13.97
C ASN A 121 -18.33 -23.03 -13.31
N GLY A 122 -18.18 -23.24 -12.00
CA GLY A 122 -18.97 -24.20 -11.22
C GLY A 122 -18.55 -25.67 -11.38
N ASN A 123 -17.54 -25.99 -12.18
CA ASN A 123 -17.00 -27.35 -12.31
C ASN A 123 -15.82 -27.55 -11.36
N LEU A 124 -15.88 -28.59 -10.53
CA LEU A 124 -14.82 -28.98 -9.60
C LEU A 124 -13.57 -29.45 -10.35
N ASN A 125 -12.41 -29.35 -9.72
CA ASN A 125 -11.12 -29.86 -10.21
C ASN A 125 -10.68 -29.20 -11.52
N PRO A 126 -10.52 -27.86 -11.56
CA PRO A 126 -9.96 -27.21 -12.73
C PRO A 126 -8.61 -27.84 -13.08
N ALA A 127 -8.39 -28.11 -14.37
CA ALA A 127 -7.09 -28.57 -14.83
C ALA A 127 -6.07 -27.44 -14.66
N VAL A 128 -4.84 -27.75 -14.24
CA VAL A 128 -3.78 -26.73 -14.07
C VAL A 128 -3.51 -25.90 -15.34
N GLN A 129 -3.75 -26.49 -16.53
CA GLN A 129 -3.61 -25.81 -17.83
C GLN A 129 -4.72 -24.79 -18.12
N SER A 130 -5.80 -24.79 -17.33
CA SER A 130 -6.95 -23.90 -17.49
C SER A 130 -6.91 -22.68 -16.56
N VAL A 131 -5.94 -22.65 -15.64
CA VAL A 131 -5.81 -21.62 -14.61
C VAL A 131 -4.37 -21.12 -14.53
N THR A 132 -4.17 -20.01 -13.84
CA THR A 132 -2.86 -19.55 -13.38
C THR A 132 -2.88 -19.53 -11.85
N ILE A 133 -1.87 -20.14 -11.23
CA ILE A 133 -1.69 -20.18 -9.77
C ILE A 133 -0.58 -19.21 -9.40
N THR A 134 -0.87 -18.30 -8.47
CA THR A 134 0.11 -17.35 -7.94
C THR A 134 0.23 -17.54 -6.43
N THR A 135 1.47 -17.62 -5.94
CA THR A 135 1.81 -17.76 -4.52
C THR A 135 2.92 -16.77 -4.14
N PRO A 136 2.98 -16.32 -2.88
CA PRO A 136 4.13 -15.54 -2.40
C PRO A 136 5.43 -16.35 -2.42
N SER A 137 6.56 -15.65 -2.47
CA SER A 137 7.87 -16.27 -2.26
C SER A 137 7.98 -16.77 -0.82
N THR A 138 8.32 -18.04 -0.64
CA THR A 138 8.55 -18.61 0.69
C THR A 138 10.05 -18.79 0.97
N PRO A 139 10.48 -18.76 2.25
CA PRO A 139 11.86 -19.07 2.62
C PRO A 139 12.25 -20.52 2.24
N ALA A 140 13.55 -20.77 2.12
CA ALA A 140 14.06 -22.14 1.98
C ALA A 140 13.61 -23.02 3.16
N HIS A 141 13.38 -24.32 2.91
CA HIS A 141 12.91 -25.30 3.90
C HIS A 141 11.54 -24.99 4.52
N THR A 142 10.66 -24.35 3.75
CA THR A 142 9.23 -24.20 4.11
C THR A 142 8.35 -24.83 3.04
N PRO A 143 7.16 -25.35 3.40
CA PRO A 143 6.21 -25.85 2.42
C PRO A 143 5.84 -24.77 1.39
N TYR A 144 5.58 -25.18 0.15
CA TYR A 144 5.16 -24.27 -0.90
C TYR A 144 4.23 -24.96 -1.90
N ILE A 145 3.46 -24.16 -2.64
CA ILE A 145 2.65 -24.62 -3.76
C ILE A 145 3.46 -24.42 -5.04
N HIS A 146 3.64 -25.48 -5.83
CA HIS A 146 4.33 -25.41 -7.11
C HIS A 146 3.37 -24.82 -8.18
N PRO A 147 3.60 -23.59 -8.67
CA PRO A 147 2.60 -22.86 -9.46
C PRO A 147 2.29 -23.52 -10.83
N GLY A 148 3.22 -24.31 -11.37
CA GLY A 148 3.02 -25.02 -12.64
C GLY A 148 2.24 -26.34 -12.52
N THR A 149 2.08 -26.87 -11.31
CA THR A 149 1.38 -28.15 -11.08
C THR A 149 0.21 -28.03 -10.11
N GLY A 150 0.20 -27.03 -9.22
CA GLY A 150 -0.74 -26.91 -8.10
C GLY A 150 -0.41 -27.82 -6.92
N GLU A 151 0.71 -28.55 -6.99
CA GLU A 151 1.11 -29.49 -5.95
C GLU A 151 1.66 -28.78 -4.71
N VAL A 152 1.25 -29.24 -3.53
CA VAL A 152 1.80 -28.82 -2.25
C VAL A 152 3.01 -29.68 -1.92
N ILE A 153 4.16 -29.02 -1.84
CA ILE A 153 5.47 -29.65 -1.67
C ILE A 153 6.04 -29.26 -0.31
N VAL A 154 6.55 -30.25 0.41
CA VAL A 154 7.28 -30.08 1.67
C VAL A 154 8.76 -30.44 1.41
N PRO A 155 9.67 -29.46 1.45
CA PRO A 155 11.11 -29.71 1.33
C PRO A 155 11.67 -30.58 2.47
N PRO A 156 12.84 -31.23 2.28
CA PRO A 156 13.52 -31.92 3.37
C PRO A 156 13.91 -30.95 4.48
N HIS A 157 13.92 -31.46 5.72
CA HIS A 157 14.24 -30.73 6.95
C HIS A 157 13.31 -29.54 7.22
N THR A 158 12.09 -29.56 6.67
CA THR A 158 11.07 -28.57 7.02
C THR A 158 10.80 -28.67 8.53
N PRO A 159 10.94 -27.57 9.29
CA PRO A 159 10.66 -27.58 10.72
C PRO A 159 9.24 -28.04 11.05
N VAL A 160 9.07 -28.53 12.28
CA VAL A 160 7.73 -28.76 12.85
C VAL A 160 6.98 -27.44 12.94
N GLY A 161 5.70 -27.45 12.56
CA GLY A 161 4.86 -26.26 12.62
C GLY A 161 3.64 -26.32 11.73
N VAL A 162 2.82 -25.27 11.83
CA VAL A 162 1.68 -25.03 10.95
C VAL A 162 2.08 -23.92 9.98
N TYR A 163 1.92 -24.18 8.68
CA TYR A 163 2.27 -23.29 7.60
C TYR A 163 1.02 -22.91 6.83
N GLU A 164 0.76 -21.61 6.72
CA GLU A 164 -0.32 -21.07 5.90
C GLU A 164 0.24 -20.60 4.56
N LEU A 165 -0.26 -21.18 3.47
CA LEU A 165 0.17 -20.91 2.11
C LEU A 165 -0.97 -20.20 1.37
N PRO A 166 -1.04 -18.85 1.41
CA PRO A 166 -2.04 -18.13 0.64
C PRO A 166 -1.75 -18.27 -0.85
N TYR A 167 -2.79 -18.44 -1.66
CA TYR A 167 -2.68 -18.55 -3.11
C TYR A 167 -3.83 -17.86 -3.83
N THR A 168 -3.60 -17.52 -5.09
CA THR A 168 -4.58 -16.95 -6.00
C THR A 168 -4.71 -17.83 -7.23
N ILE A 169 -5.94 -18.14 -7.62
CA ILE A 169 -6.26 -18.86 -8.86
C ILE A 169 -6.97 -17.88 -9.78
N CYS A 170 -6.45 -17.71 -10.99
CA CYS A 170 -7.10 -16.93 -12.05
C CYS A 170 -7.42 -17.83 -13.24
N ALA A 171 -8.56 -17.63 -13.90
CA ALA A 171 -8.87 -18.34 -15.13
C ALA A 171 -7.91 -17.92 -16.26
N LEU A 172 -7.24 -18.88 -16.92
CA LEU A 172 -6.22 -18.57 -17.92
C LEU A 172 -6.80 -17.80 -19.12
N ALA A 173 -8.02 -18.15 -19.53
CA ALA A 173 -8.72 -17.50 -20.64
C ALA A 173 -9.38 -16.15 -20.25
N SER A 174 -9.43 -15.78 -18.96
CA SER A 174 -9.89 -14.47 -18.49
C SER A 174 -9.17 -14.10 -17.19
N PRO A 175 -7.94 -13.55 -17.26
CA PRO A 175 -7.06 -13.35 -16.10
C PRO A 175 -7.57 -12.38 -15.03
N THR A 176 -8.69 -11.68 -15.26
CA THR A 176 -9.36 -10.84 -14.26
C THR A 176 -10.37 -11.61 -13.41
N VAL A 177 -10.73 -12.83 -13.80
CA VAL A 177 -11.60 -13.72 -13.03
C VAL A 177 -10.69 -14.55 -12.13
N CYS A 178 -10.56 -14.12 -10.88
CA CYS A 178 -9.70 -14.74 -9.88
C CYS A 178 -10.42 -14.90 -8.55
N ASP A 179 -9.93 -15.83 -7.76
CA ASP A 179 -10.29 -15.98 -6.35
C ASP A 179 -9.05 -16.35 -5.52
N THR A 180 -9.12 -16.17 -4.22
CA THR A 180 -8.01 -16.41 -3.29
C THR A 180 -8.42 -17.35 -2.17
N ALA A 181 -7.52 -18.25 -1.80
CA ALA A 181 -7.70 -19.16 -0.68
C ALA A 181 -6.37 -19.42 0.03
N THR A 182 -6.39 -20.24 1.07
CA THR A 182 -5.20 -20.60 1.86
C THR A 182 -5.14 -22.10 2.04
N ALA A 183 -3.99 -22.69 1.73
CA ALA A 183 -3.68 -24.07 2.05
C ALA A 183 -2.93 -24.12 3.40
N VAL A 184 -3.42 -24.93 4.33
CA VAL A 184 -2.79 -25.12 5.65
C VAL A 184 -2.00 -26.44 5.64
N VAL A 185 -0.69 -26.37 5.84
CA VAL A 185 0.19 -27.54 5.95
C VAL A 185 0.64 -27.69 7.40
N THR A 186 0.29 -28.81 8.04
CA THR A 186 0.76 -29.13 9.39
C THR A 186 1.88 -30.17 9.30
N VAL A 187 3.07 -29.82 9.80
CA VAL A 187 4.21 -30.73 9.94
C VAL A 187 4.31 -31.16 11.40
N ASN A 188 4.05 -32.44 11.66
CA ASN A 188 4.13 -33.04 12.99
C ASN A 188 5.47 -33.76 13.19
N SER A 189 5.97 -33.80 14.43
CA SER A 189 7.12 -34.61 14.83
C SER A 189 6.91 -35.25 16.19
N ILE A 190 7.59 -36.37 16.43
CA ILE A 190 7.70 -36.97 17.75
C ILE A 190 9.14 -37.43 17.94
N GLU A 191 9.72 -37.10 19.07
CA GLU A 191 11.13 -37.32 19.39
C GLU A 191 11.22 -37.83 20.83
N ALA A 192 11.67 -39.08 20.97
CA ALA A 192 12.05 -39.62 22.26
C ALA A 192 13.54 -39.33 22.50
N HIS A 193 13.88 -38.85 23.69
CA HIS A 193 15.22 -38.45 24.07
C HIS A 193 15.71 -39.33 25.22
N ASN A 194 17.00 -39.64 25.25
CA ASN A 194 17.56 -40.46 26.33
C ASN A 194 17.44 -39.73 27.68
N ASP A 195 16.89 -40.42 28.69
CA ASP A 195 16.63 -39.90 30.04
C ASP A 195 17.86 -39.86 30.95
N GLY A 196 19.00 -40.33 30.45
CA GLY A 196 20.25 -40.34 31.19
C GLY A 196 20.31 -41.46 32.22
N ARG A 197 20.95 -41.17 33.36
CA ARG A 197 21.35 -42.19 34.35
C ARG A 197 20.79 -41.88 35.73
N HIS A 198 20.15 -42.88 36.33
CA HIS A 198 19.59 -42.81 37.68
C HIS A 198 20.28 -43.83 38.60
N LEU A 199 20.39 -43.51 39.89
CA LEU A 199 21.01 -44.38 40.88
C LEU A 199 20.06 -44.65 42.05
N LEU A 200 19.80 -45.94 42.32
CA LEU A 200 18.91 -46.40 43.38
C LEU A 200 19.58 -47.42 44.30
N GLY A 201 19.13 -47.47 45.55
CA GLY A 201 19.61 -48.44 46.53
C GLY A 201 18.80 -49.73 46.50
N THR A 202 19.46 -50.89 46.45
CA THR A 202 18.80 -52.20 46.45
C THR A 202 17.87 -52.40 47.65
N THR A 203 18.21 -51.87 48.83
CA THR A 203 17.46 -52.14 50.07
C THR A 203 16.08 -51.47 50.10
N VAL A 204 15.93 -50.29 49.49
CA VAL A 204 14.70 -49.50 49.53
C VAL A 204 13.98 -49.51 48.18
N GLY A 205 14.72 -49.66 47.08
CA GLY A 205 14.20 -49.38 45.75
C GLY A 205 13.99 -47.89 45.54
N GLY A 206 13.06 -47.53 44.67
CA GLY A 206 12.68 -46.14 44.43
C GLY A 206 11.80 -45.97 43.20
N THR A 207 11.45 -44.72 42.91
CA THR A 207 10.74 -44.33 41.70
C THR A 207 11.56 -43.29 40.97
N ILE A 208 11.77 -43.52 39.69
CA ILE A 208 12.39 -42.60 38.74
C ILE A 208 11.27 -41.76 38.11
N SER A 209 11.57 -40.50 37.83
CA SER A 209 10.65 -39.58 37.16
C SER A 209 10.24 -40.08 35.77
N SER A 210 9.22 -39.43 35.19
CA SER A 210 8.69 -39.84 33.90
C SER A 210 9.72 -39.65 32.80
N VAL A 211 9.87 -40.67 31.95
CA VAL A 211 10.71 -40.57 30.73
C VAL A 211 10.21 -39.52 29.74
N LEU A 212 8.95 -39.12 29.85
CA LEU A 212 8.37 -38.10 28.99
C LEU A 212 8.92 -36.69 29.24
N ALA A 213 9.67 -36.46 30.33
CA ALA A 213 10.03 -35.12 30.78
C ALA A 213 10.86 -34.33 29.73
N ASN A 214 11.77 -35.01 29.04
CA ASN A 214 12.64 -34.42 28.01
C ASN A 214 12.16 -34.72 26.57
N ASP A 215 11.23 -35.65 26.40
CA ASP A 215 10.63 -36.00 25.11
C ASP A 215 9.85 -34.86 24.48
N LYS A 216 9.67 -34.92 23.15
CA LYS A 216 8.95 -33.90 22.38
C LYS A 216 7.90 -34.49 21.46
N LEU A 217 6.68 -33.97 21.56
CA LEU A 217 5.63 -34.10 20.56
C LEU A 217 5.38 -32.70 19.99
N ASN A 218 5.62 -32.54 18.70
CA ASN A 218 5.53 -31.26 17.99
C ASN A 218 6.34 -30.14 18.67
N GLY A 219 7.55 -30.46 19.16
CA GLY A 219 8.47 -29.51 19.81
C GLY A 219 8.15 -29.17 21.28
N ARG A 220 7.08 -29.71 21.87
CA ARG A 220 6.73 -29.53 23.29
C ARG A 220 6.75 -30.86 24.04
N THR A 221 6.90 -30.81 25.37
CA THR A 221 6.81 -32.01 26.21
C THR A 221 5.40 -32.63 26.10
N PRO A 222 5.27 -33.92 25.75
CA PRO A 222 3.97 -34.58 25.62
C PRO A 222 3.34 -34.85 27.00
N ALA A 223 2.02 -34.74 27.08
CA ALA A 223 1.28 -35.34 28.20
C ALA A 223 1.17 -36.86 27.99
N ALA A 224 1.12 -37.62 29.08
CA ALA A 224 1.03 -39.09 29.02
C ALA A 224 -0.19 -39.61 28.24
N SER A 225 -1.27 -38.83 28.12
CA SER A 225 -2.45 -39.20 27.31
C SER A 225 -2.29 -38.96 25.81
N GLU A 226 -1.26 -38.24 25.38
CA GLU A 226 -1.02 -37.87 23.98
C GLU A 226 -0.07 -38.84 23.27
N VAL A 227 0.59 -39.71 24.04
CA VAL A 227 1.54 -40.69 23.54
C VAL A 227 1.28 -42.06 24.15
N THR A 228 1.57 -43.09 23.37
CA THR A 228 1.71 -44.46 23.87
C THR A 228 3.19 -44.74 24.05
N ILE A 229 3.60 -45.13 25.27
CA ILE A 229 4.97 -45.53 25.57
C ILE A 229 5.12 -47.03 25.33
N ASN A 230 5.96 -47.39 24.36
CA ASN A 230 6.23 -48.77 23.99
C ASN A 230 7.55 -49.20 24.62
N TRP A 231 7.45 -49.79 25.81
CA TRP A 231 8.61 -50.32 26.53
C TRP A 231 9.12 -51.63 25.92
N GLN A 232 10.44 -51.82 25.92
CA GLN A 232 11.04 -53.13 25.70
C GLN A 232 10.86 -54.06 26.92
N ALA A 233 11.51 -55.23 26.91
CA ALA A 233 11.40 -56.24 27.97
C ALA A 233 11.64 -55.64 29.37
N THR A 234 10.70 -55.87 30.28
CA THR A 234 10.77 -55.39 31.66
C THR A 234 11.74 -56.26 32.49
N PRO A 235 12.85 -55.71 33.02
CA PRO A 235 13.72 -56.44 33.92
C PRO A 235 12.99 -56.83 35.21
N ALA A 236 13.42 -57.92 35.85
CA ALA A 236 12.84 -58.33 37.13
C ALA A 236 13.00 -57.23 38.20
N GLY A 237 11.91 -56.88 38.87
CA GLY A 237 11.88 -55.82 39.90
C GLY A 237 11.50 -54.43 39.37
N PHE A 238 11.33 -54.25 38.06
CA PHE A 238 10.91 -52.98 37.46
C PHE A 238 9.41 -52.98 37.14
N THR A 239 8.75 -51.85 37.32
CA THR A 239 7.36 -51.59 36.92
C THR A 239 7.28 -50.27 36.18
N TYR A 240 6.73 -50.30 34.96
CA TYR A 240 6.53 -49.11 34.14
C TYR A 240 5.12 -48.57 34.37
N ASN A 241 5.02 -47.30 34.78
CA ASN A 241 3.75 -46.67 35.10
C ASN A 241 3.17 -45.95 33.87
N ALA A 242 1.86 -45.74 33.86
CA ALA A 242 1.16 -45.12 32.73
C ALA A 242 1.56 -43.65 32.50
N ASP A 243 2.06 -42.96 33.52
CA ASP A 243 2.58 -41.60 33.42
C ASP A 243 4.02 -41.53 32.89
N GLY A 244 4.64 -42.67 32.57
CA GLY A 244 6.01 -42.80 32.11
C GLY A 244 7.06 -42.94 33.21
N SER A 245 6.67 -42.87 34.49
CA SER A 245 7.60 -43.11 35.61
C SER A 245 7.95 -44.61 35.75
N ILE A 246 9.09 -44.89 36.36
CA ILE A 246 9.59 -46.27 36.56
C ILE A 246 9.76 -46.54 38.04
N THR A 247 9.06 -47.55 38.56
CA THR A 247 9.22 -48.02 39.93
C THR A 247 10.17 -49.22 39.97
N VAL A 248 11.17 -49.17 40.84
CA VAL A 248 12.14 -50.23 41.08
C VAL A 248 11.93 -50.78 42.49
N ALA A 249 11.61 -52.07 42.59
CA ALA A 249 11.29 -52.71 43.85
C ALA A 249 12.52 -52.87 44.76
N ALA A 250 12.29 -52.83 46.08
CA ALA A 250 13.28 -53.25 47.07
C ALA A 250 13.72 -54.71 46.81
N GLY A 251 15.01 -54.98 46.97
CA GLY A 251 15.65 -56.26 46.69
C GLY A 251 16.03 -56.49 45.23
N THR A 252 15.81 -55.52 44.34
CA THR A 252 16.32 -55.58 42.95
C THR A 252 17.84 -55.76 42.97
N ALA A 253 18.35 -56.67 42.15
CA ALA A 253 19.77 -57.03 42.16
C ALA A 253 20.66 -55.83 41.81
N VAL A 254 21.84 -55.77 42.42
CA VAL A 254 22.86 -54.76 42.12
C VAL A 254 23.33 -54.94 40.68
N GLY A 255 23.37 -53.84 39.91
CA GLY A 255 23.75 -53.87 38.50
C GLY A 255 23.31 -52.64 37.74
N THR A 256 23.65 -52.58 36.46
CA THR A 256 23.22 -51.54 35.52
C THR A 256 22.19 -52.11 34.55
N TYR A 257 21.07 -51.42 34.41
CA TYR A 257 19.94 -51.80 33.57
C TYR A 257 19.73 -50.70 32.52
N THR A 258 19.86 -51.04 31.24
CA THR A 258 19.48 -50.16 30.14
C THR A 258 18.08 -50.55 29.67
N ILE A 259 17.14 -49.62 29.75
CA ILE A 259 15.76 -49.81 29.35
C ILE A 259 15.52 -48.93 28.13
N SER A 260 15.05 -49.53 27.03
CA SER A 260 14.70 -48.80 25.82
C SER A 260 13.19 -48.70 25.64
N TYR A 261 12.74 -47.58 25.08
CA TYR A 261 11.34 -47.33 24.74
C TYR A 261 11.22 -46.54 23.42
N THR A 262 10.05 -46.63 22.79
CA THR A 262 9.64 -45.70 21.72
C THR A 262 8.33 -45.03 22.10
N LEU A 263 8.09 -43.83 21.56
CA LEU A 263 6.81 -43.14 21.68
C LEU A 263 6.04 -43.21 20.37
N CYS A 264 4.73 -43.37 20.43
CA CYS A 264 3.85 -43.16 19.30
C CYS A 264 2.73 -42.19 19.67
N ALA A 265 2.43 -41.20 18.82
CA ALA A 265 1.36 -40.25 19.09
C ALA A 265 -0.01 -40.94 19.12
N THR A 266 -0.80 -40.74 20.18
CA THR A 266 -2.11 -41.41 20.33
C THR A 266 -3.11 -40.97 19.27
N ALA A 267 -3.10 -39.69 18.88
CA ALA A 267 -3.97 -39.16 17.83
C ALA A 267 -3.54 -39.63 16.42
N THR A 268 -2.30 -40.08 16.25
CA THR A 268 -1.76 -40.52 14.96
C THR A 268 -0.77 -41.66 15.18
N PRO A 269 -1.26 -42.90 15.38
CA PRO A 269 -0.43 -44.03 15.82
C PRO A 269 0.72 -44.43 14.87
N THR A 270 0.73 -43.90 13.64
CA THR A 270 1.80 -44.08 12.67
C THR A 270 2.96 -43.09 12.85
N LEU A 271 2.77 -42.02 13.63
CA LEU A 271 3.82 -41.09 14.02
C LEU A 271 4.50 -41.62 15.28
N CYS A 272 5.63 -42.31 15.10
CA CYS A 272 6.42 -42.89 16.18
C CYS A 272 7.86 -42.36 16.18
N SER A 273 8.47 -42.30 17.36
CA SER A 273 9.84 -41.86 17.55
C SER A 273 10.83 -42.96 17.22
N GLU A 274 12.10 -42.57 17.04
CA GLU A 274 13.22 -43.49 17.20
C GLU A 274 13.32 -43.96 18.68
N PRO A 275 13.99 -45.10 18.95
CA PRO A 275 14.18 -45.59 20.32
C PRO A 275 15.03 -44.65 21.17
N ALA A 276 14.58 -44.42 22.41
CA ALA A 276 15.34 -43.77 23.46
C ALA A 276 15.68 -44.75 24.58
N GLU A 277 16.61 -44.37 25.45
CA GLU A 277 17.12 -45.17 26.55
C GLU A 277 17.16 -44.43 27.88
N VAL A 278 16.82 -45.15 28.95
CA VAL A 278 17.08 -44.78 30.35
C VAL A 278 18.01 -45.82 31.00
N ILE A 279 19.01 -45.34 31.74
CA ILE A 279 19.99 -46.19 32.43
C ILE A 279 19.72 -46.14 33.92
N VAL A 280 19.45 -47.29 34.54
CA VAL A 280 19.22 -47.42 35.98
C VAL A 280 20.35 -48.24 36.60
N GLU A 281 21.07 -47.64 37.53
CA GLU A 281 22.10 -48.31 38.32
C GLU A 281 21.55 -48.62 39.71
N VAL A 282 21.62 -49.87 40.12
CA VAL A 282 21.20 -50.33 41.45
C VAL A 282 22.44 -50.67 42.26
N THR A 283 22.59 -50.07 43.44
CA THR A 283 23.77 -50.22 44.31
C THR A 283 23.42 -50.76 45.69
N ALA A 284 24.39 -51.38 46.35
CA ALA A 284 24.31 -51.77 47.76
C ALA A 284 24.78 -50.67 48.74
N ALA A 285 25.21 -49.50 48.23
CA ALA A 285 25.68 -48.40 49.06
C ALA A 285 24.56 -47.84 49.97
N THR A 286 24.89 -47.62 51.25
CA THR A 286 23.98 -47.03 52.24
C THR A 286 24.71 -45.97 53.07
N PRO A 287 24.32 -44.68 53.00
CA PRO A 287 23.36 -44.09 52.07
C PRO A 287 23.79 -44.19 50.60
N VAL A 288 22.83 -44.20 49.67
CA VAL A 288 23.10 -44.15 48.23
C VAL A 288 23.67 -42.77 47.89
N PRO A 289 24.94 -42.66 47.46
CA PRO A 289 25.51 -41.38 47.06
C PRO A 289 24.93 -40.94 45.70
N PRO A 290 24.64 -39.66 45.48
CA PRO A 290 24.24 -39.17 44.15
C PRO A 290 25.40 -39.26 43.14
N LEU A 291 25.07 -39.41 41.86
CA LEU A 291 26.00 -39.44 40.73
C LEU A 291 26.34 -38.03 40.23
N SER A 292 25.33 -37.17 40.07
CA SER A 292 25.48 -35.82 39.55
C SER A 292 24.47 -34.86 40.17
N ILE A 293 24.76 -33.57 40.12
CA ILE A 293 23.80 -32.51 40.43
C ILE A 293 24.02 -31.36 39.46
N THR A 294 22.95 -30.89 38.86
CA THR A 294 22.99 -29.88 37.79
C THR A 294 22.06 -28.75 38.15
N ALA A 295 22.63 -27.59 38.50
CA ALA A 295 21.90 -26.34 38.62
C ALA A 295 21.84 -25.68 37.24
N VAL A 296 20.64 -25.44 36.72
CA VAL A 296 20.40 -24.90 35.38
C VAL A 296 19.95 -23.45 35.50
N TYR A 297 20.51 -22.57 34.66
CA TYR A 297 20.15 -21.16 34.64
C TYR A 297 18.64 -20.93 34.40
N ASP A 298 17.97 -20.25 35.33
CA ASP A 298 16.50 -20.00 35.29
C ASP A 298 16.04 -19.01 34.22
N GLY A 299 16.97 -18.36 33.51
CA GLY A 299 16.64 -17.28 32.60
C GLY A 299 16.46 -15.92 33.30
N VAL A 300 15.74 -15.02 32.62
CA VAL A 300 15.54 -13.63 33.05
C VAL A 300 14.05 -13.35 33.25
N TYR A 301 13.67 -12.93 34.44
CA TYR A 301 12.33 -12.43 34.74
C TYR A 301 12.27 -10.91 34.59
N TYR A 302 11.19 -10.41 34.01
CA TYR A 302 10.90 -8.98 33.89
C TYR A 302 9.68 -8.64 34.73
N ILE A 303 9.82 -7.69 35.65
CA ILE A 303 8.78 -7.33 36.62
C ILE A 303 8.60 -5.82 36.60
N GLU A 304 7.37 -5.33 36.45
CA GLU A 304 7.09 -3.91 36.60
C GLU A 304 7.07 -3.50 38.08
N LYS A 305 7.73 -2.38 38.41
CA LYS A 305 7.70 -1.83 39.77
C LYS A 305 6.27 -1.51 40.21
N GLY A 306 5.95 -1.85 41.46
CA GLY A 306 4.62 -1.62 42.08
C GLY A 306 3.83 -2.90 42.29
N THR A 307 4.23 -4.00 41.66
CA THR A 307 3.58 -5.31 41.79
C THR A 307 4.44 -6.25 42.62
N ALA A 308 3.85 -6.88 43.64
CA ALA A 308 4.50 -7.98 44.35
C ALA A 308 4.32 -9.25 43.52
N THR A 309 5.42 -9.96 43.23
CA THR A 309 5.41 -11.10 42.30
C THR A 309 6.12 -12.29 42.90
N THR A 310 5.46 -13.45 42.90
CA THR A 310 6.08 -14.74 43.22
C THR A 310 6.48 -15.42 41.92
N LEU A 311 7.76 -15.78 41.82
CA LEU A 311 8.36 -16.49 40.70
C LEU A 311 8.21 -18.00 40.91
N THR A 312 8.37 -18.76 39.83
CA THR A 312 8.45 -20.22 39.92
C THR A 312 9.65 -20.66 40.76
N SER A 313 9.61 -21.91 41.21
CA SER A 313 10.72 -22.47 41.98
C SER A 313 12.01 -22.45 41.16
N VAL A 314 13.12 -22.03 41.77
CA VAL A 314 14.44 -22.08 41.12
C VAL A 314 14.94 -23.51 40.92
N LEU A 315 14.27 -24.49 41.53
CA LEU A 315 14.55 -25.91 41.34
C LEU A 315 13.83 -26.51 40.13
N ALA A 316 12.94 -25.75 39.48
CA ALA A 316 12.01 -26.30 38.48
C ALA A 316 12.70 -26.90 37.25
N ASN A 317 13.91 -26.46 36.94
CA ASN A 317 14.75 -26.91 35.83
C ASN A 317 16.05 -27.59 36.31
N ASP A 318 16.23 -27.76 37.62
CA ASP A 318 17.42 -28.36 38.21
C ASP A 318 17.27 -29.89 38.32
N LEU A 319 18.40 -30.61 38.24
CA LEU A 319 18.41 -32.08 38.29
C LEU A 319 19.34 -32.59 39.39
N LEU A 320 18.90 -33.64 40.10
CA LEU A 320 19.74 -34.52 40.90
C LEU A 320 19.79 -35.87 40.17
N ASP A 321 21.00 -36.28 39.77
CA ASP A 321 21.22 -37.30 38.77
C ASP A 321 20.49 -36.92 37.47
N SER A 322 19.49 -37.68 37.08
CA SER A 322 18.57 -37.39 35.96
C SER A 322 17.15 -37.04 36.43
N ASP A 323 16.88 -37.01 37.75
CA ASP A 323 15.56 -36.71 38.30
C ASP A 323 15.43 -35.23 38.71
N PRO A 324 14.20 -34.66 38.73
CA PRO A 324 13.97 -33.31 39.20
C PRO A 324 14.53 -33.06 40.61
N ALA A 325 15.27 -31.97 40.76
CA ALA A 325 15.64 -31.47 42.07
C ALA A 325 14.40 -30.93 42.79
N THR A 326 14.26 -31.30 44.06
CA THR A 326 13.16 -30.87 44.93
C THR A 326 13.71 -30.48 46.29
N THR A 327 12.95 -29.70 47.04
CA THR A 327 13.31 -29.36 48.43
C THR A 327 13.35 -30.60 49.34
N GLY A 328 12.86 -31.74 48.87
CA GLY A 328 12.99 -33.05 49.51
C GLY A 328 14.41 -33.63 49.39
N ASN A 329 15.01 -33.62 48.20
CA ASN A 329 16.27 -34.31 47.89
C ASN A 329 17.52 -33.40 47.84
N VAL A 330 17.34 -32.09 47.62
CA VAL A 330 18.42 -31.10 47.66
C VAL A 330 18.17 -30.05 48.75
N SER A 331 19.26 -29.44 49.20
CA SER A 331 19.24 -28.19 49.95
C SER A 331 19.50 -27.03 49.00
N LEU A 332 18.92 -25.87 49.29
CA LEU A 332 19.00 -24.66 48.46
C LEU A 332 19.45 -23.49 49.33
N THR A 333 20.49 -22.78 48.91
CA THR A 333 21.04 -21.62 49.63
C THR A 333 21.40 -20.49 48.68
N TRP A 334 21.10 -19.24 49.08
CA TRP A 334 21.63 -18.06 48.38
C TRP A 334 23.12 -17.92 48.70
N ASP A 335 23.93 -17.67 47.69
CA ASP A 335 25.37 -17.47 47.88
C ASP A 335 25.69 -16.03 48.35
N ILE A 336 24.66 -15.19 48.42
CA ILE A 336 24.70 -13.84 48.95
C ILE A 336 23.60 -13.63 49.99
N SER A 337 23.73 -12.60 50.82
CA SER A 337 22.57 -12.09 51.56
C SER A 337 21.49 -11.68 50.56
N ALA A 338 20.25 -12.15 50.76
CA ALA A 338 19.14 -11.86 49.87
C ALA A 338 19.07 -10.35 49.56
N PRO A 339 19.07 -9.94 48.27
CA PRO A 339 18.97 -8.54 47.90
C PRO A 339 17.72 -7.90 48.50
N ALA A 340 17.79 -6.61 48.84
CA ALA A 340 16.65 -5.90 49.41
C ALA A 340 15.43 -5.98 48.47
N GLY A 341 14.29 -6.46 49.01
CA GLY A 341 13.07 -6.68 48.24
C GLY A 341 12.91 -8.10 47.68
N PHE A 342 13.88 -9.00 47.89
CA PHE A 342 13.81 -10.39 47.46
C PHE A 342 13.75 -11.34 48.67
N THR A 343 12.93 -12.38 48.56
CA THR A 343 12.89 -13.48 49.53
C THR A 343 12.80 -14.82 48.80
N LEU A 344 13.48 -15.84 49.29
CA LEU A 344 13.30 -17.22 48.83
C LEU A 344 12.52 -18.01 49.86
N ASN A 345 11.50 -18.68 49.38
CA ASN A 345 10.62 -19.52 50.17
C ASN A 345 11.19 -20.94 50.30
N ALA A 346 10.75 -21.65 51.34
CA ALA A 346 11.20 -23.01 51.62
C ALA A 346 10.78 -24.04 50.55
N ASP A 347 9.84 -23.70 49.67
CA ASP A 347 9.43 -24.49 48.51
C ASP A 347 10.28 -24.22 47.24
N GLY A 348 11.29 -23.36 47.37
CA GLY A 348 12.20 -22.95 46.30
C GLY A 348 11.69 -21.81 45.43
N THR A 349 10.46 -21.30 45.64
CA THR A 349 9.98 -20.10 44.94
C THR A 349 10.66 -18.84 45.44
N ALA A 350 10.92 -17.88 44.55
CA ALA A 350 11.42 -16.56 44.89
C ALA A 350 10.28 -15.54 44.85
N HIS A 351 10.29 -14.55 45.74
CA HIS A 351 9.32 -13.46 45.79
C HIS A 351 10.02 -12.12 45.68
N VAL A 352 9.41 -11.22 44.90
CA VAL A 352 9.87 -9.85 44.65
C VAL A 352 8.84 -8.88 45.20
N ALA A 353 9.25 -8.02 46.12
CA ALA A 353 8.37 -7.08 46.80
C ALA A 353 7.96 -5.90 45.91
N THR A 354 6.79 -5.31 46.17
CA THR A 354 6.22 -4.17 45.42
C THR A 354 7.16 -2.97 45.26
N ASN A 355 7.95 -2.68 46.29
CA ASN A 355 8.81 -1.50 46.37
C ASN A 355 10.26 -1.75 45.95
N THR A 356 10.54 -2.91 45.34
CA THR A 356 11.88 -3.23 44.82
C THR A 356 12.32 -2.15 43.83
N ALA A 357 13.56 -1.69 43.96
CA ALA A 357 14.07 -0.61 43.12
C ALA A 357 14.22 -1.08 41.66
N VAL A 358 14.05 -0.15 40.71
CA VAL A 358 14.29 -0.41 39.29
C VAL A 358 15.75 -0.81 39.10
N GLY A 359 16.01 -1.88 38.35
CA GLY A 359 17.36 -2.39 38.14
C GLY A 359 17.39 -3.86 37.76
N ARG A 360 18.58 -4.34 37.42
CA ARG A 360 18.85 -5.75 37.13
C ARG A 360 19.59 -6.40 38.29
N TYR A 361 19.03 -7.47 38.81
CA TYR A 361 19.51 -8.22 39.97
C TYR A 361 19.99 -9.60 39.50
N GLU A 362 21.25 -9.93 39.82
CA GLU A 362 21.80 -11.27 39.59
C GLU A 362 21.94 -12.03 40.92
N ILE A 363 21.22 -13.14 40.92
CA ILE A 363 20.76 -14.05 41.97
C ILE A 363 21.54 -15.32 42.28
N PRO A 364 22.86 -15.36 42.60
CA PRO A 364 23.54 -16.65 42.66
C PRO A 364 23.00 -17.53 43.80
N TYR A 365 22.73 -18.79 43.48
CA TYR A 365 22.32 -19.80 44.44
C TYR A 365 23.04 -21.13 44.18
N THR A 366 23.21 -21.88 45.26
CA THR A 366 23.78 -23.23 45.23
C THR A 366 22.74 -24.24 45.68
N ILE A 367 22.65 -25.34 44.94
CA ILE A 367 21.95 -26.55 45.37
C ILE A 367 22.97 -27.63 45.75
N CYS A 368 22.71 -28.32 46.85
CA CYS A 368 23.54 -29.43 47.32
C CYS A 368 22.67 -30.65 47.61
N ALA A 369 23.10 -31.82 47.15
CA ALA A 369 22.41 -33.07 47.42
C ALA A 369 22.41 -33.35 48.93
N LYS A 370 21.25 -33.67 49.51
CA LYS A 370 21.17 -33.95 50.96
C LYS A 370 21.87 -35.24 51.37
N ASN A 371 21.99 -36.19 50.45
CA ASN A 371 22.55 -37.51 50.69
C ASN A 371 23.97 -37.68 50.10
N GLY A 372 24.74 -36.59 50.04
CA GLY A 372 26.08 -36.59 49.49
C GLY A 372 26.78 -35.25 49.69
N THR A 373 27.87 -35.03 48.95
CA THR A 373 28.65 -33.78 48.98
C THR A 373 28.63 -33.03 47.65
N LEU A 374 27.86 -33.52 46.66
CA LEU A 374 27.74 -32.86 45.37
C LEU A 374 26.90 -31.59 45.50
N CYS A 375 27.45 -30.50 44.97
CA CYS A 375 26.78 -29.21 44.89
C CYS A 375 26.96 -28.63 43.49
N SER A 376 26.00 -27.83 43.05
CA SER A 376 26.06 -27.07 41.80
C SER A 376 25.48 -25.68 42.01
N THR A 377 26.05 -24.69 41.32
CA THR A 377 25.75 -23.28 41.50
C THR A 377 25.31 -22.67 40.17
N THR A 378 24.26 -21.86 40.22
CA THR A 378 23.77 -21.07 39.08
C THR A 378 23.20 -19.74 39.59
N LYS A 379 22.39 -19.03 38.80
CA LYS A 379 21.82 -17.74 39.19
C LYS A 379 20.40 -17.52 38.67
N LEU A 380 19.59 -16.88 39.50
CA LEU A 380 18.32 -16.26 39.11
C LEU A 380 18.58 -14.82 38.60
N VAL A 381 18.01 -14.40 37.48
CA VAL A 381 18.12 -12.99 37.04
C VAL A 381 16.75 -12.34 37.01
N VAL A 382 16.62 -11.20 37.69
CA VAL A 382 15.39 -10.41 37.72
C VAL A 382 15.69 -8.97 37.29
N THR A 383 14.94 -8.49 36.31
CA THR A 383 14.97 -7.09 35.86
C THR A 383 13.68 -6.41 36.28
N VAL A 384 13.78 -5.51 37.26
CA VAL A 384 12.67 -4.66 37.68
C VAL A 384 12.64 -3.43 36.79
N LEU A 385 11.57 -3.29 36.02
CA LEU A 385 11.32 -2.22 35.08
C LEU A 385 10.63 -1.03 35.79
N ALA A 386 10.88 0.18 35.29
CA ALA A 386 10.09 1.35 35.68
C ALA A 386 8.61 1.10 35.33
N PRO A 387 7.65 1.63 36.11
CA PRO A 387 6.24 1.45 35.80
C PRO A 387 5.93 2.04 34.42
N THR A 388 5.23 1.28 33.59
CA THR A 388 4.80 1.70 32.27
C THR A 388 3.73 2.79 32.41
N VAL A 389 4.05 4.03 32.02
CA VAL A 389 3.07 5.12 32.01
C VAL A 389 2.23 4.98 30.74
N THR A 390 0.97 4.58 30.85
CA THR A 390 0.05 4.53 29.71
C THR A 390 -0.21 5.96 29.22
N PRO A 391 0.15 6.32 27.98
CA PRO A 391 -0.09 7.66 27.48
C PRO A 391 -1.61 7.86 27.25
N THR A 392 -2.10 9.07 27.49
CA THR A 392 -3.50 9.48 27.31
C THR A 392 -3.58 10.68 26.37
N ILE A 393 -4.61 10.71 25.52
CA ILE A 393 -4.88 11.84 24.62
C ILE A 393 -6.34 12.28 24.77
N GLU A 394 -6.54 13.57 25.02
CA GLU A 394 -7.83 14.25 25.03
C GLU A 394 -7.92 15.10 23.76
N VAL A 395 -8.87 14.76 22.87
CA VAL A 395 -9.04 15.43 21.57
C VAL A 395 -10.37 16.18 21.56
N ASN A 396 -10.33 17.50 21.33
CA ASN A 396 -11.49 18.37 21.42
C ASN A 396 -11.84 18.98 20.05
N GLY A 397 -13.14 19.07 19.74
CA GLY A 397 -13.61 19.72 18.51
C GLY A 397 -13.49 21.24 18.57
N GLU A 398 -13.37 21.88 17.42
CA GLU A 398 -13.14 23.34 17.29
C GLU A 398 -13.97 23.93 16.14
N THR A 399 -14.24 25.24 16.18
CA THR A 399 -14.87 25.95 15.05
C THR A 399 -14.02 27.14 14.60
N PHE A 400 -13.63 27.14 13.33
CA PHE A 400 -12.90 28.23 12.70
C PHE A 400 -13.80 29.05 11.76
N THR A 401 -13.61 30.36 11.73
CA THR A 401 -14.27 31.26 10.78
C THR A 401 -13.25 31.80 9.80
N TYR A 402 -13.50 31.66 8.50
CA TYR A 402 -12.62 32.17 7.45
C TYR A 402 -12.67 33.70 7.39
N THR A 403 -11.51 34.34 7.54
CA THR A 403 -11.34 35.81 7.55
C THR A 403 -10.49 36.33 6.38
N GLY A 404 -10.17 35.47 5.41
CA GLY A 404 -9.33 35.80 4.24
C GLY A 404 -7.92 35.21 4.27
N SER A 405 -7.50 34.56 5.37
CA SER A 405 -6.24 33.80 5.46
C SER A 405 -6.47 32.33 5.06
N PRO A 406 -5.62 31.74 4.20
CA PRO A 406 -5.73 30.33 3.80
C PRO A 406 -5.70 29.37 5.00
N THR A 407 -4.83 29.61 5.98
CA THR A 407 -4.82 28.84 7.23
C THR A 407 -5.69 29.54 8.27
N VAL A 408 -6.69 28.84 8.80
CA VAL A 408 -7.67 29.40 9.75
C VAL A 408 -7.41 29.00 11.21
N GLY A 409 -6.59 27.98 11.44
CA GLY A 409 -6.20 27.55 12.79
C GLY A 409 -5.52 26.19 12.78
N ASN A 410 -5.27 25.62 13.96
CA ASN A 410 -4.63 24.31 14.13
C ASN A 410 -5.39 23.46 15.16
N VAL A 411 -5.68 22.21 14.81
CA VAL A 411 -6.53 21.32 15.61
C VAL A 411 -5.90 20.87 16.93
N LEU A 412 -4.57 20.95 17.07
CA LEU A 412 -3.90 20.52 18.30
C LEU A 412 -3.90 21.60 19.39
N THR A 413 -4.38 22.81 19.12
CA THR A 413 -4.30 23.97 20.03
C THR A 413 -5.26 23.91 21.22
N ASN A 414 -6.15 22.92 21.27
CA ASN A 414 -7.07 22.69 22.38
C ASN A 414 -7.06 21.23 22.88
N ASP A 415 -6.12 20.42 22.40
CA ASP A 415 -5.94 19.02 22.77
C ASP A 415 -4.99 18.89 23.98
N LYS A 416 -5.02 17.74 24.69
CA LYS A 416 -4.07 17.46 25.79
C LYS A 416 -3.44 16.07 25.67
N LEU A 417 -2.11 16.01 25.74
CA LEU A 417 -1.33 14.77 25.85
C LEU A 417 -0.85 14.58 27.29
N ASN A 418 -1.25 13.48 27.94
CA ASN A 418 -0.94 13.21 29.36
C ASN A 418 -1.34 14.36 30.29
N GLY A 419 -2.47 15.00 30.01
CA GLY A 419 -2.95 16.20 30.72
C GLY A 419 -2.19 17.49 30.40
N THR A 420 -1.13 17.44 29.59
CA THR A 420 -0.38 18.62 29.13
C THR A 420 -1.06 19.21 27.88
N PRO A 421 -1.47 20.49 27.90
CA PRO A 421 -2.12 21.13 26.75
C PRO A 421 -1.21 21.26 25.52
N ASN A 422 -1.83 21.40 24.36
CA ASN A 422 -1.21 21.77 23.09
C ASN A 422 -0.12 20.80 22.63
N PRO A 423 -0.44 19.51 22.40
CA PRO A 423 0.49 18.59 21.79
C PRO A 423 0.93 19.07 20.41
N SER A 424 2.04 18.52 19.92
CA SER A 424 2.53 18.81 18.56
C SER A 424 2.54 17.54 17.71
N VAL A 425 2.61 17.71 16.39
CA VAL A 425 2.83 16.62 15.42
C VAL A 425 4.14 15.84 15.63
N ARG A 426 5.03 16.28 16.53
CA ARG A 426 6.20 15.51 16.97
C ARG A 426 5.90 14.51 18.08
N SER A 427 4.75 14.66 18.74
CA SER A 427 4.31 13.85 19.89
C SER A 427 3.01 13.07 19.63
N VAL A 428 2.32 13.40 18.53
CA VAL A 428 1.09 12.72 18.09
C VAL A 428 1.08 12.56 16.58
N THR A 429 0.27 11.63 16.08
CA THR A 429 -0.08 11.49 14.66
C THR A 429 -1.52 11.93 14.44
N ILE A 430 -1.80 12.53 13.30
CA ILE A 430 -3.13 12.97 12.88
C ILE A 430 -3.54 12.14 11.66
N SER A 431 -4.79 11.71 11.58
CA SER A 431 -5.35 11.12 10.36
C SER A 431 -6.76 11.64 10.09
N ILE A 432 -7.02 12.02 8.84
CA ILE A 432 -8.34 12.45 8.39
C ILE A 432 -9.21 11.22 8.18
N MET A 433 -10.44 11.24 8.69
CA MET A 433 -11.40 10.15 8.49
C MET A 433 -12.20 10.39 7.19
N PRO A 434 -12.58 9.33 6.44
CA PRO A 434 -13.41 9.47 5.26
C PRO A 434 -14.74 10.18 5.55
N PRO A 435 -15.32 10.90 4.58
CA PRO A 435 -14.85 11.05 3.19
C PRO A 435 -13.72 12.08 3.05
N PRO A 436 -12.79 11.91 2.09
CA PRO A 436 -11.79 12.92 1.78
C PRO A 436 -12.46 14.19 1.25
N PRO A 437 -11.93 15.38 1.57
CA PRO A 437 -12.52 16.65 1.16
C PRO A 437 -12.50 16.80 -0.37
N GLY A 438 -13.53 17.45 -0.91
CA GLY A 438 -13.58 17.85 -2.31
C GLY A 438 -12.52 18.90 -2.67
N ALA A 439 -12.28 19.12 -3.96
CA ALA A 439 -11.21 20.01 -4.46
C ALA A 439 -11.29 21.47 -3.99
N TYR A 440 -12.47 21.92 -3.55
CA TYR A 440 -12.71 23.28 -3.04
C TYR A 440 -13.24 23.29 -1.62
N GLU A 441 -13.06 22.20 -0.86
CA GLU A 441 -13.51 22.11 0.53
C GLU A 441 -12.34 22.34 1.50
N PRO A 442 -12.57 22.94 2.68
CA PRO A 442 -11.56 23.02 3.72
C PRO A 442 -11.03 21.63 4.09
N TYR A 443 -9.72 21.55 4.32
CA TYR A 443 -9.06 20.30 4.70
C TYR A 443 -8.09 20.51 5.87
N LEU A 444 -7.77 19.42 6.55
CA LEU A 444 -6.77 19.38 7.61
C LEU A 444 -5.46 18.84 7.03
N ASP A 445 -4.35 19.54 7.24
CA ASP A 445 -3.01 19.01 6.93
C ASP A 445 -2.50 18.17 8.11
N PRO A 446 -2.39 16.84 7.99
CA PRO A 446 -1.98 15.98 9.10
C PRO A 446 -0.52 16.16 9.52
N SER A 447 0.31 16.75 8.65
CA SER A 447 1.74 16.95 8.92
C SER A 447 2.02 18.14 9.83
N THR A 448 1.07 19.07 9.91
CA THR A 448 1.17 20.31 10.70
C THR A 448 0.07 20.43 11.75
N GLY A 449 -1.10 19.82 11.50
CA GLY A 449 -2.34 20.04 12.26
C GLY A 449 -3.13 21.26 11.79
N ASP A 450 -2.69 21.93 10.72
CA ASP A 450 -3.31 23.17 10.24
C ASP A 450 -4.59 22.89 9.45
N VAL A 451 -5.60 23.73 9.68
CA VAL A 451 -6.86 23.73 8.94
C VAL A 451 -6.77 24.78 7.84
N ILE A 452 -6.91 24.33 6.59
CA ILE A 452 -6.64 25.10 5.39
C ILE A 452 -7.93 25.24 4.57
N VAL A 453 -8.22 26.46 4.14
CA VAL A 453 -9.31 26.83 3.24
C VAL A 453 -8.73 27.10 1.84
N PRO A 454 -9.04 26.26 0.84
CA PRO A 454 -8.62 26.49 -0.54
C PRO A 454 -9.16 27.81 -1.13
N PRO A 455 -8.50 28.37 -2.15
CA PRO A 455 -9.06 29.45 -2.94
C PRO A 455 -10.40 29.05 -3.57
N HIS A 456 -11.32 30.02 -3.71
CA HIS A 456 -12.64 29.84 -4.32
C HIS A 456 -13.59 28.89 -3.58
N THR A 457 -13.31 28.52 -2.32
CA THR A 457 -14.28 27.78 -1.52
C THR A 457 -15.58 28.57 -1.37
N PRO A 458 -16.75 27.98 -1.72
CA PRO A 458 -18.04 28.62 -1.56
C PRO A 458 -18.36 29.01 -0.10
N SER A 459 -19.22 29.99 0.10
CA SER A 459 -19.76 30.28 1.44
C SER A 459 -20.57 29.09 1.94
N GLY A 460 -20.34 28.67 3.18
CA GLY A 460 -20.95 27.47 3.75
C GLY A 460 -20.29 27.05 5.06
N SER A 461 -20.80 25.96 5.64
CA SER A 461 -20.24 25.32 6.83
C SER A 461 -19.72 23.94 6.43
N TYR A 462 -18.45 23.67 6.71
CA TYR A 462 -17.75 22.45 6.32
C TYR A 462 -17.26 21.73 7.58
N THR A 463 -17.42 20.41 7.65
CA THR A 463 -17.00 19.61 8.81
C THR A 463 -15.95 18.61 8.39
N VAL A 464 -14.81 18.60 9.09
CA VAL A 464 -13.73 17.62 8.90
C VAL A 464 -13.59 16.79 10.16
N THR A 465 -13.76 15.48 10.06
CA THR A 465 -13.57 14.55 11.19
C THR A 465 -12.15 13.98 11.14
N TYR A 466 -11.46 14.00 12.27
CA TYR A 466 -10.07 13.57 12.38
C TYR A 466 -9.83 12.75 13.64
N ARG A 467 -8.78 11.95 13.59
CA ARG A 467 -8.27 11.13 14.69
C ARG A 467 -6.87 11.59 15.05
N VAL A 468 -6.60 11.73 16.34
CA VAL A 468 -5.26 12.01 16.88
C VAL A 468 -4.82 10.83 17.74
N CYS A 469 -3.60 10.34 17.51
CA CYS A 469 -3.03 9.20 18.22
C CYS A 469 -1.68 9.54 18.84
N THR A 470 -1.38 9.01 20.01
CA THR A 470 -0.04 9.09 20.62
C THR A 470 0.96 8.29 19.79
N ILE A 471 2.21 8.75 19.74
CA ILE A 471 3.29 7.99 19.06
C ILE A 471 3.90 6.91 19.96
N ASP A 472 3.79 7.08 21.28
CA ASP A 472 4.31 6.13 22.27
C ASP A 472 3.40 4.91 22.40
N THR A 473 4.00 3.77 22.76
CA THR A 473 3.28 2.52 23.04
C THR A 473 2.94 2.39 24.53
N PRO A 474 1.72 1.96 24.89
CA PRO A 474 0.60 1.64 24.01
C PRO A 474 -0.03 2.90 23.36
N VAL A 475 -0.46 2.77 22.11
CA VAL A 475 -1.06 3.89 21.35
C VAL A 475 -2.46 4.19 21.90
N ALA A 476 -2.68 5.43 22.36
CA ALA A 476 -4.00 5.96 22.70
C ALA A 476 -4.46 6.92 21.61
N CYS A 477 -5.76 6.90 21.27
CA CYS A 477 -6.31 7.77 20.23
C CYS A 477 -7.64 8.40 20.65
N GLY A 478 -7.85 9.65 20.23
CA GLY A 478 -9.13 10.35 20.31
C GLY A 478 -9.62 10.79 18.94
N VAL A 479 -10.91 11.05 18.82
CA VAL A 479 -11.59 11.47 17.58
C VAL A 479 -12.37 12.74 17.88
N ALA A 480 -12.27 13.73 17.00
CA ALA A 480 -13.05 14.96 17.05
C ALA A 480 -13.37 15.45 15.63
N SER A 481 -14.16 16.52 15.56
CA SER A 481 -14.46 17.20 14.31
C SER A 481 -14.13 18.68 14.43
N VAL A 482 -13.58 19.25 13.36
CA VAL A 482 -13.44 20.70 13.20
C VAL A 482 -14.49 21.20 12.21
N VAL A 483 -15.12 22.33 12.55
CA VAL A 483 -16.10 23.01 11.69
C VAL A 483 -15.48 24.29 11.14
N VAL A 484 -15.52 24.48 9.83
CA VAL A 484 -15.04 25.68 9.15
C VAL A 484 -16.22 26.43 8.54
N VAL A 485 -16.42 27.67 8.97
CA VAL A 485 -17.50 28.54 8.50
C VAL A 485 -16.93 29.59 7.54
N ILE A 486 -17.45 29.62 6.32
CA ILE A 486 -17.08 30.60 5.30
C ILE A 486 -18.27 31.56 5.11
N PRO A 487 -18.12 32.83 5.55
CA PRO A 487 -19.21 33.80 5.50
C PRO A 487 -19.58 34.18 4.06
N ALA A 488 -20.85 34.49 3.83
CA ALA A 488 -21.32 35.00 2.53
C ALA A 488 -20.80 36.43 2.29
N THR A 489 -20.35 36.72 1.06
CA THR A 489 -19.90 38.05 0.66
C THR A 489 -21.09 39.03 0.65
N PRO A 490 -21.02 40.21 1.30
CA PRO A 490 -22.07 41.22 1.22
C PRO A 490 -22.23 41.76 -0.21
N PRO A 491 -23.44 42.11 -0.68
CA PRO A 491 -23.62 42.73 -1.99
C PRO A 491 -23.02 44.14 -2.04
N THR A 492 -22.16 44.40 -3.03
CA THR A 492 -21.57 45.72 -3.33
C THR A 492 -22.66 46.72 -3.73
N PRO A 493 -22.71 47.96 -3.18
CA PRO A 493 -23.74 48.93 -3.53
C PRO A 493 -23.57 49.44 -4.97
N THR A 494 -24.62 49.31 -5.79
CA THR A 494 -24.72 49.88 -7.14
C THR A 494 -24.79 51.42 -7.05
N PRO A 495 -23.94 52.20 -7.74
CA PRO A 495 -24.07 53.65 -7.77
C PRO A 495 -25.35 54.03 -8.51
N THR A 496 -26.25 54.78 -7.86
CA THR A 496 -27.58 55.16 -8.37
C THR A 496 -27.61 56.50 -9.12
N VAL A 497 -26.44 57.13 -9.31
CA VAL A 497 -26.33 58.47 -9.91
C VAL A 497 -25.51 58.38 -11.20
N VAL A 498 -26.04 58.95 -12.29
CA VAL A 498 -25.33 59.06 -13.57
C VAL A 498 -24.06 59.93 -13.45
N PRO A 499 -23.03 59.73 -14.28
CA PRO A 499 -21.87 60.62 -14.32
C PRO A 499 -22.29 62.05 -14.71
N VAL A 500 -21.47 63.05 -14.36
CA VAL A 500 -21.62 64.42 -14.85
C VAL A 500 -20.35 64.77 -15.63
N ALA A 501 -20.51 65.03 -16.92
CA ALA A 501 -19.42 65.45 -17.81
C ALA A 501 -19.54 66.95 -18.13
N VAL A 502 -18.44 67.68 -18.08
CA VAL A 502 -18.34 69.14 -18.26
C VAL A 502 -17.45 69.45 -19.46
N ASN A 503 -17.79 70.46 -20.25
CA ASN A 503 -17.04 70.79 -21.46
C ASN A 503 -15.61 71.25 -21.17
N ASP A 504 -14.69 70.91 -22.06
CA ASP A 504 -13.27 71.23 -21.96
C ASP A 504 -12.80 72.16 -23.09
N SER A 505 -11.61 72.71 -22.89
CA SER A 505 -10.89 73.46 -23.91
C SER A 505 -9.40 73.18 -23.86
N ALA A 506 -8.75 73.08 -25.01
CA ALA A 506 -7.31 72.95 -25.14
C ALA A 506 -6.78 73.83 -26.28
N ALA A 507 -5.49 74.16 -26.25
CA ALA A 507 -4.83 74.86 -27.33
C ALA A 507 -3.47 74.23 -27.62
N THR A 508 -3.09 74.17 -28.90
CA THR A 508 -1.80 73.62 -29.32
C THR A 508 -1.23 74.38 -30.53
N PRO A 509 0.10 74.46 -30.69
CA PRO A 509 0.70 74.94 -31.93
C PRO A 509 0.36 74.04 -33.13
N ARG A 510 0.37 74.59 -34.34
CA ARG A 510 0.31 73.84 -35.60
C ARG A 510 1.25 72.63 -35.56
N ASN A 511 0.77 71.48 -36.06
CA ASN A 511 1.52 70.21 -36.16
C ASN A 511 2.01 69.63 -34.82
N THR A 512 1.49 70.10 -33.68
CA THR A 512 1.92 69.65 -32.35
C THR A 512 0.76 68.94 -31.65
N PRO A 513 0.92 67.66 -31.25
CA PRO A 513 -0.06 66.97 -30.42
C PRO A 513 -0.25 67.61 -29.04
N VAL A 514 -1.42 67.45 -28.43
CA VAL A 514 -1.72 67.88 -27.06
C VAL A 514 -2.50 66.81 -26.30
N THR A 515 -2.12 66.57 -25.05
CA THR A 515 -2.85 65.68 -24.12
C THR A 515 -3.81 66.50 -23.26
N ILE A 516 -5.06 66.08 -23.18
CA ILE A 516 -6.17 66.79 -22.54
C ILE A 516 -6.72 65.92 -21.40
N ASP A 517 -6.66 66.42 -20.17
CA ASP A 517 -7.24 65.74 -18.99
C ASP A 517 -8.71 66.12 -18.82
N VAL A 518 -9.56 65.43 -19.58
CA VAL A 518 -11.02 65.66 -19.62
C VAL A 518 -11.75 65.21 -18.35
N LEU A 519 -11.11 64.44 -17.46
CA LEU A 519 -11.74 64.01 -16.21
C LEU A 519 -11.54 65.01 -15.07
N SER A 520 -10.64 65.98 -15.24
CA SER A 520 -10.24 66.93 -14.19
C SER A 520 -11.37 67.81 -13.67
N ASN A 521 -12.40 68.06 -14.49
CA ASN A 521 -13.58 68.88 -14.19
C ASN A 521 -14.89 68.06 -14.13
N ASP A 522 -14.81 66.73 -14.26
CA ASP A 522 -15.95 65.83 -14.28
C ASP A 522 -16.29 65.27 -12.90
N THR A 523 -17.52 64.77 -12.73
CA THR A 523 -17.93 63.95 -11.58
C THR A 523 -18.25 62.53 -12.07
N PRO A 524 -17.29 61.59 -12.03
CA PRO A 524 -17.42 60.34 -12.76
C PRO A 524 -18.46 59.35 -12.19
N ASN A 525 -18.81 59.45 -10.89
CA ASN A 525 -19.77 58.57 -10.22
C ASN A 525 -19.56 57.07 -10.50
N GLY A 526 -18.30 56.62 -10.55
CA GLY A 526 -17.92 55.24 -10.85
C GLY A 526 -17.62 54.93 -12.32
N ALA A 527 -17.77 55.88 -13.24
CA ALA A 527 -17.18 55.80 -14.57
C ALA A 527 -15.66 56.05 -14.48
N THR A 528 -14.86 55.36 -15.29
CA THR A 528 -13.38 55.46 -15.22
C THR A 528 -12.71 55.81 -16.54
N THR A 529 -13.40 55.71 -17.67
CA THR A 529 -12.77 55.86 -18.98
C THR A 529 -13.70 56.62 -19.94
N PRO A 530 -13.26 57.76 -20.51
CA PRO A 530 -14.05 58.48 -21.50
C PRO A 530 -14.05 57.73 -22.84
N ASN A 531 -15.13 57.88 -23.60
CA ASN A 531 -15.27 57.32 -24.94
C ASN A 531 -15.54 58.45 -25.95
N VAL A 532 -14.65 58.64 -26.94
CA VAL A 532 -14.83 59.66 -27.98
C VAL A 532 -15.91 59.21 -28.95
N VAL A 533 -17.06 59.90 -28.93
CA VAL A 533 -18.24 59.57 -29.75
C VAL A 533 -18.38 60.48 -30.98
N THR A 534 -17.65 61.59 -31.03
CA THR A 534 -17.53 62.41 -32.23
C THR A 534 -16.07 62.80 -32.37
N THR A 535 -15.42 62.31 -33.42
CA THR A 535 -14.01 62.60 -33.71
C THR A 535 -13.86 64.03 -34.24
N PRO A 536 -12.69 64.66 -34.03
CA PRO A 536 -12.37 65.96 -34.63
C PRO A 536 -12.38 65.90 -36.15
N GLN A 537 -12.67 67.03 -36.82
CA GLN A 537 -12.67 67.11 -38.28
C GLN A 537 -11.29 67.42 -38.86
N ASN A 538 -10.43 68.10 -38.09
CA ASN A 538 -9.13 68.59 -38.55
C ASN A 538 -7.97 68.02 -37.74
N GLY A 539 -8.16 66.84 -37.14
CA GLY A 539 -7.16 66.08 -36.41
C GLY A 539 -7.66 64.70 -36.01
N THR A 540 -6.86 63.97 -35.23
CA THR A 540 -7.22 62.69 -34.62
C THR A 540 -7.27 62.81 -33.10
N ALA A 541 -8.05 61.93 -32.46
CA ALA A 541 -8.16 61.87 -31.00
C ALA A 541 -8.03 60.41 -30.52
N VAL A 542 -7.21 60.18 -29.49
CA VAL A 542 -6.96 58.85 -28.89
C VAL A 542 -7.13 58.93 -27.38
N VAL A 543 -7.89 58.01 -26.79
CA VAL A 543 -8.05 57.91 -25.33
C VAL A 543 -6.91 57.08 -24.75
N ASN A 544 -6.23 57.62 -23.75
CA ASN A 544 -5.12 56.97 -23.05
C ASN A 544 -5.61 56.08 -21.89
N PRO A 545 -4.82 55.09 -21.43
CA PRO A 545 -5.20 54.23 -20.31
C PRO A 545 -5.45 54.96 -18.98
N ASP A 546 -4.88 56.16 -18.82
CA ASP A 546 -5.06 57.02 -17.65
C ASP A 546 -6.34 57.88 -17.71
N GLY A 547 -7.12 57.80 -18.80
CA GLY A 547 -8.36 58.54 -18.98
C GLY A 547 -8.19 59.91 -19.66
N THR A 548 -6.97 60.31 -20.03
CA THR A 548 -6.73 61.53 -20.83
C THR A 548 -6.99 61.29 -22.32
N ILE A 549 -7.15 62.36 -23.11
CA ILE A 549 -7.32 62.30 -24.57
C ILE A 549 -6.14 63.01 -25.26
N GLU A 550 -5.41 62.31 -26.12
CA GLU A 550 -4.39 62.91 -26.99
C GLU A 550 -5.03 63.35 -28.32
N TYR A 551 -4.95 64.65 -28.61
CA TYR A 551 -5.36 65.24 -29.89
C TYR A 551 -4.14 65.55 -30.76
N THR A 552 -4.15 65.11 -32.02
CA THR A 552 -3.12 65.43 -33.01
C THR A 552 -3.74 66.20 -34.19
N PRO A 553 -3.40 67.48 -34.41
CA PRO A 553 -3.88 68.23 -35.57
C PRO A 553 -3.43 67.59 -36.90
N ASN A 554 -4.26 67.66 -37.94
CA ASN A 554 -3.84 67.36 -39.30
C ASN A 554 -2.71 68.30 -39.71
N THR A 555 -1.73 67.78 -40.47
CA THR A 555 -0.58 68.56 -40.90
C THR A 555 -1.01 69.84 -41.62
N GLY A 556 -0.55 70.99 -41.11
CA GLY A 556 -0.81 72.32 -41.65
C GLY A 556 -2.08 72.99 -41.13
N PHE A 557 -2.95 72.29 -40.38
CA PHE A 557 -4.20 72.86 -39.88
C PHE A 557 -3.96 73.98 -38.85
N VAL A 558 -4.76 75.04 -38.97
CA VAL A 558 -4.83 76.17 -38.04
C VAL A 558 -6.29 76.59 -37.95
N GLY A 559 -6.78 76.82 -36.75
CA GLY A 559 -8.17 77.12 -36.48
C GLY A 559 -8.72 76.26 -35.34
N THR A 560 -10.03 76.31 -35.15
CA THR A 560 -10.71 75.56 -34.10
C THR A 560 -11.16 74.19 -34.60
N ASP A 561 -10.96 73.17 -33.78
CA ASP A 561 -11.47 71.82 -33.97
C ASP A 561 -12.29 71.39 -32.75
N ARG A 562 -13.09 70.33 -32.88
CA ARG A 562 -14.02 69.92 -31.84
C ARG A 562 -14.23 68.41 -31.81
N LEU A 563 -14.20 67.82 -30.63
CA LEU A 563 -14.59 66.43 -30.38
C LEU A 563 -15.64 66.35 -29.26
N VAL A 564 -16.34 65.22 -29.17
CA VAL A 564 -17.32 64.94 -28.10
C VAL A 564 -16.99 63.58 -27.48
N TYR A 565 -16.95 63.51 -26.15
CA TYR A 565 -16.76 62.26 -25.40
C TYR A 565 -17.94 61.96 -24.48
N THR A 566 -18.05 60.70 -24.05
CA THR A 566 -19.04 60.23 -23.08
C THR A 566 -18.40 59.50 -21.91
N LEU A 567 -18.95 59.68 -20.70
CA LEU A 567 -18.67 58.87 -19.51
C LEU A 567 -19.90 58.05 -19.14
N CYS A 568 -19.73 56.74 -18.95
CA CYS A 568 -20.83 55.82 -18.63
C CYS A 568 -20.55 55.03 -17.35
N ASN A 569 -21.58 54.84 -16.53
CA ASN A 569 -21.62 53.87 -15.44
C ASN A 569 -22.89 53.01 -15.53
N ALA A 570 -23.13 52.14 -14.55
CA ALA A 570 -24.32 51.27 -14.52
C ALA A 570 -25.67 52.04 -14.49
N SER A 571 -25.66 53.31 -14.09
CA SER A 571 -26.86 54.17 -14.04
C SER A 571 -27.12 54.96 -15.33
N GLY A 572 -26.13 55.10 -16.24
CA GLY A 572 -26.28 55.81 -17.51
C GLY A 572 -25.02 56.54 -17.95
N CYS A 573 -25.16 57.41 -18.96
CA CYS A 573 -24.03 58.14 -19.56
C CYS A 573 -24.24 59.66 -19.55
N ALA A 574 -23.15 60.42 -19.44
CA ALA A 574 -23.09 61.86 -19.70
C ALA A 574 -22.12 62.20 -20.83
N THR A 575 -22.34 63.33 -21.50
CA THR A 575 -21.60 63.76 -22.70
C THR A 575 -20.99 65.14 -22.50
N ALA A 576 -19.75 65.37 -22.95
CA ALA A 576 -19.14 66.68 -22.98
C ALA A 576 -18.35 66.93 -24.27
N THR A 577 -18.20 68.21 -24.60
CA THR A 577 -17.51 68.69 -25.80
C THR A 577 -16.15 69.26 -25.42
N VAL A 578 -15.14 68.91 -26.20
CA VAL A 578 -13.80 69.51 -26.10
C VAL A 578 -13.60 70.44 -27.31
N ASN A 579 -13.34 71.71 -27.04
CA ASN A 579 -12.97 72.70 -28.08
C ASN A 579 -11.45 72.86 -28.12
N ILE A 580 -10.85 72.63 -29.30
CA ILE A 580 -9.40 72.69 -29.47
C ILE A 580 -9.03 73.85 -30.38
N GLU A 581 -8.14 74.74 -29.95
CA GLU A 581 -7.61 75.82 -30.77
C GLU A 581 -6.19 75.50 -31.26
N VAL A 582 -6.02 75.35 -32.57
CA VAL A 582 -4.71 75.14 -33.21
C VAL A 582 -4.19 76.48 -33.72
N THR A 583 -3.10 76.96 -33.12
CA THR A 583 -2.58 78.31 -33.34
C THR A 583 -1.27 78.32 -34.13
N ASN A 584 -1.01 79.43 -34.83
CA ASN A 584 0.32 79.76 -35.35
C ASN A 584 1.14 80.38 -34.22
N LYS A 585 1.67 79.55 -33.32
CA LYS A 585 2.60 80.00 -32.29
C LYS A 585 4.03 79.92 -32.82
N LEU A 586 4.76 81.03 -32.79
CA LEU A 586 6.20 81.03 -33.01
C LEU A 586 6.90 80.37 -31.83
N ILE A 587 7.68 79.33 -32.09
CA ILE A 587 8.53 78.68 -31.09
C ILE A 587 9.98 78.95 -31.46
N VAL A 588 10.66 79.75 -30.64
CA VAL A 588 12.10 79.97 -30.74
C VAL A 588 12.80 78.89 -29.94
N TYR A 589 13.46 77.95 -30.61
CA TYR A 589 14.27 76.94 -29.92
C TYR A 589 15.58 77.58 -29.43
N ASN A 590 15.87 77.46 -28.13
CA ASN A 590 17.12 77.95 -27.56
C ASN A 590 18.28 77.00 -27.92
N GLY A 591 19.13 77.39 -28.87
CA GLY A 591 20.36 76.68 -29.21
C GLY A 591 21.58 77.60 -29.17
N VAL A 592 22.33 77.60 -28.06
CA VAL A 592 23.62 78.31 -27.95
C VAL A 592 24.73 77.27 -27.93
N SER A 593 25.65 77.30 -28.91
CA SER A 593 27.00 76.74 -28.72
C SER A 593 28.00 77.89 -28.72
N VAL A 594 28.83 77.96 -27.68
CA VAL A 594 29.83 79.02 -27.49
C VAL A 594 31.20 78.68 -28.06
N ASN A 595 31.40 77.48 -28.62
CA ASN A 595 32.72 77.03 -29.07
C ASN A 595 32.63 76.42 -30.48
N GLY A 596 33.19 77.14 -31.46
CA GLY A 596 33.22 76.91 -32.91
C GLY A 596 33.41 75.48 -33.42
N SER A 597 32.43 74.61 -33.13
CA SER A 597 32.24 73.30 -33.73
C SER A 597 30.98 73.36 -34.59
N ASP A 598 31.00 72.69 -35.74
CA ASP A 598 29.96 72.75 -36.79
C ASP A 598 28.59 72.18 -36.39
N LYS A 599 28.35 71.95 -35.09
CA LYS A 599 27.17 71.25 -34.57
C LYS A 599 25.92 72.12 -34.44
N ASN A 600 26.05 73.45 -34.37
CA ASN A 600 24.91 74.37 -34.18
C ASN A 600 24.84 75.47 -35.27
N ASN A 601 25.12 75.13 -36.53
CA ASN A 601 25.05 76.08 -37.65
C ASN A 601 23.60 76.38 -38.11
N HIS A 602 22.60 75.90 -37.38
CA HIS A 602 21.18 76.04 -37.74
C HIS A 602 20.39 76.63 -36.56
N PHE A 603 19.84 77.83 -36.79
CA PHE A 603 18.88 78.47 -35.89
C PHE A 603 17.48 78.30 -36.49
N HIS A 604 16.60 77.61 -35.77
CA HIS A 604 15.25 77.31 -36.22
C HIS A 604 14.22 78.01 -35.34
N ILE A 605 13.30 78.73 -35.98
CA ILE A 605 12.07 79.22 -35.35
C ILE A 605 10.94 78.41 -35.98
N ALA A 606 10.32 77.50 -35.23
CA ALA A 606 9.15 76.78 -35.74
C ALA A 606 7.95 77.71 -35.82
N GLY A 607 7.17 77.58 -36.88
CA GLY A 607 5.99 78.40 -37.14
C GLY A 607 6.30 79.71 -37.86
N ILE A 608 7.58 80.04 -38.12
CA ILE A 608 7.95 81.28 -38.82
C ILE A 608 7.49 81.29 -40.27
N GLU A 609 7.37 80.12 -40.89
CA GLU A 609 6.83 79.92 -42.22
C GLU A 609 5.36 80.37 -42.37
N ALA A 610 4.63 80.53 -41.26
CA ALA A 610 3.28 81.10 -41.27
C ALA A 610 3.25 82.63 -41.40
N TYR A 611 4.41 83.29 -41.34
CA TYR A 611 4.58 84.75 -41.39
C TYR A 611 5.47 85.10 -42.59
N PRO A 612 4.96 85.10 -43.84
CA PRO A 612 5.79 85.30 -45.03
C PRO A 612 6.48 86.67 -45.06
N ASP A 613 5.89 87.68 -44.42
CA ASP A 613 6.47 89.00 -44.24
C ASP A 613 7.13 89.13 -42.85
N ASN A 614 8.21 88.39 -42.61
CA ASN A 614 8.94 88.46 -41.35
C ASN A 614 10.37 89.00 -41.54
N THR A 615 10.93 89.53 -40.46
CA THR A 615 12.36 89.82 -40.38
C THR A 615 12.91 89.18 -39.12
N VAL A 616 13.89 88.31 -39.27
CA VAL A 616 14.64 87.76 -38.14
C VAL A 616 15.92 88.56 -37.97
N ARG A 617 16.10 89.10 -36.76
CA ARG A 617 17.32 89.82 -36.38
C ARG A 617 17.97 89.12 -35.19
N ILE A 618 19.24 88.77 -35.31
CA ILE A 618 20.03 88.20 -34.23
C ILE A 618 21.01 89.27 -33.74
N TYR A 619 20.96 89.55 -32.45
CA TYR A 619 21.87 90.47 -31.77
C TYR A 619 22.82 89.66 -30.88
N ASN A 620 24.09 90.04 -30.83
CA ASN A 620 25.02 89.47 -29.87
C ASN A 620 24.74 89.98 -28.45
N ARG A 621 25.48 89.46 -27.46
CA ARG A 621 25.31 89.81 -26.04
C ARG A 621 25.49 91.30 -25.71
N TRP A 622 26.09 92.09 -26.61
CA TRP A 622 26.28 93.53 -26.45
C TRP A 622 25.19 94.36 -27.17
N GLY A 623 24.13 93.71 -27.66
CA GLY A 623 23.05 94.37 -28.40
C GLY A 623 23.43 94.78 -29.82
N VAL A 624 24.56 94.31 -30.35
CA VAL A 624 24.98 94.59 -31.73
C VAL A 624 24.37 93.56 -32.67
N LYS A 625 23.69 94.02 -33.74
CA LYS A 625 23.11 93.14 -34.77
C LYS A 625 24.24 92.36 -35.47
N VAL A 626 24.24 91.04 -35.36
CA VAL A 626 25.24 90.16 -35.99
C VAL A 626 24.68 89.42 -37.20
N TRP A 627 23.36 89.32 -37.33
CA TRP A 627 22.71 88.70 -38.47
C TRP A 627 21.30 89.24 -38.67
N GLU A 628 20.86 89.34 -39.92
CA GLU A 628 19.51 89.73 -40.31
C GLU A 628 19.14 89.00 -41.59
N VAL A 629 17.92 88.47 -41.64
CA VAL A 629 17.29 88.02 -42.87
C VAL A 629 15.85 88.52 -42.90
N GLN A 630 15.38 88.85 -44.10
CA GLN A 630 13.99 89.10 -44.40
C GLN A 630 13.53 88.01 -45.34
N SER A 631 12.39 87.39 -45.04
CA SER A 631 11.77 86.39 -45.92
C SER A 631 10.99 87.04 -47.05
#